data_AF-A0A9X1YYP4-F1
#
_entry.id   AF-A0A9X1YYP4-F1
#
_cell.length_a   1.000
_cell.length_b   1.000
_cell.length_c   1.000
_cell.angle_alpha   90.00
_cell.angle_beta   90.00
_cell.angle_gamma   90.00
#
_symmetry.space_group_name_H-M   'P 1'
#
loop_
_entity.id
_entity.type
_entity.pdbx_description
1 polymer ?
#
loop_
_entity_poly.entity_id
_entity_poly.type
_entity_poly.pdbx_seq_one_letter_code
_entity_poly.pdbx_strand_id
1 'polypeptide(L)'
;MKNTLISAFALISLSGCVGAWVEMPIKVTSKTPAHTQLTYREQTPVITRTVRFSEQREWCGTTVWALLVPIPLKLPVCHSYTEYAYGNDINGREAELLYTQQSLSDPFYACGPFMFLGPLMHTYDGNALCGQFR
;
A
#
# COMPACT_ATOMS: atom_id res chain seq x y z
N MET A 1 30.95 11.56 32.37
CA MET A 1 29.91 12.19 31.53
C MET A 1 30.08 11.89 30.04
N LYS A 2 31.31 11.90 29.49
CA LYS A 2 31.60 11.57 28.09
C LYS A 2 31.25 10.11 27.71
N ASN A 3 31.55 9.15 28.58
CA ASN A 3 31.29 7.73 28.29
C ASN A 3 29.81 7.35 28.38
N THR A 4 29.03 8.05 29.21
CA THR A 4 27.58 7.85 29.32
C THR A 4 26.83 8.33 28.08
N LEU A 5 27.24 9.46 27.49
CA LEU A 5 26.70 9.96 26.22
C LEU A 5 26.93 8.98 25.06
N ILE A 6 28.11 8.36 25.00
CA ILE A 6 28.45 7.38 23.95
C ILE A 6 27.60 6.11 24.10
N SER A 7 27.39 5.63 25.33
CA SER A 7 26.55 4.46 25.58
C SER A 7 25.07 4.68 25.23
N ALA A 8 24.55 5.88 25.50
CA ALA A 8 23.16 6.24 25.17
C ALA A 8 22.95 6.31 23.65
N PHE A 9 23.90 6.89 22.91
CA PHE A 9 23.86 6.92 21.45
C PHE A 9 23.93 5.53 20.82
N ALA A 10 24.74 4.63 21.37
CA ALA A 10 24.86 3.25 20.89
C ALA A 10 23.59 2.41 21.14
N LEU A 11 22.89 2.64 22.26
CA LEU A 11 21.61 1.96 22.56
C LEU A 11 20.46 2.45 21.69
N ILE A 12 20.47 3.74 21.29
CA ILE A 12 19.47 4.31 20.36
C ILE A 12 19.73 3.83 18.93
N SER A 13 20.98 3.62 18.52
CA SER A 13 21.31 3.06 17.19
C SER A 13 21.02 1.56 17.06
N LEU A 14 21.10 0.79 18.16
CA LEU A 14 20.76 -0.64 18.18
C LEU A 14 19.25 -0.93 18.29
N SER A 15 18.46 0.02 18.78
CA SER A 15 16.99 -0.07 18.87
C SER A 15 16.27 0.76 17.80
N GLY A 16 17.02 1.48 16.97
CA GLY A 16 16.50 2.19 15.82
C GLY A 16 15.94 1.19 14.83
N CYS A 17 14.64 0.94 14.90
CA CYS A 17 13.89 0.41 13.78
C CYS A 17 14.21 1.32 12.58
N VAL A 18 15.09 0.85 11.69
CA VAL A 18 15.24 1.40 10.34
C VAL A 18 13.95 1.00 9.64
N GLY A 19 12.87 1.73 9.93
CA GLY A 19 11.56 1.49 9.35
C GLY A 19 11.66 1.86 7.88
N ALA A 20 11.83 0.86 7.03
CA ALA A 20 11.49 1.00 5.63
C ALA A 20 9.97 0.95 5.56
N TRP A 21 9.34 2.06 5.18
CA TRP A 21 7.90 2.12 4.95
C TRP A 21 7.68 2.08 3.45
N VAL A 22 7.00 1.01 3.04
CA VAL A 22 6.61 0.80 1.65
C VAL A 22 5.13 1.09 1.57
N GLU A 23 4.76 2.04 0.72
CA GLU A 23 3.35 2.23 0.39
C GLU A 23 2.90 1.09 -0.53
N MET A 24 2.02 0.24 -0.02
CA MET A 24 1.46 -0.87 -0.78
C MET A 24 0.19 -0.39 -1.50
N PRO A 25 -0.04 -0.80 -2.75
CA PRO A 25 -1.26 -0.47 -3.45
C PRO A 25 -2.47 -1.07 -2.74
N ILE A 26 -3.57 -0.31 -2.67
CA ILE A 26 -4.83 -0.78 -2.09
C ILE A 26 -5.55 -1.62 -3.14
N LYS A 27 -5.90 -2.85 -2.77
CA LYS A 27 -6.66 -3.76 -3.62
C LYS A 27 -8.04 -4.01 -3.02
N VAL A 28 -9.07 -3.47 -3.66
CA VAL A 28 -10.47 -3.70 -3.28
C VAL A 28 -11.06 -4.72 -4.23
N THR A 29 -11.70 -5.77 -3.71
CA THR A 29 -12.42 -6.76 -4.51
C THR A 29 -13.88 -6.80 -4.08
N SER A 30 -14.78 -6.54 -5.02
CA SER A 30 -16.22 -6.62 -4.84
C SER A 30 -16.79 -7.83 -5.56
N LYS A 31 -17.86 -8.40 -4.97
CA LYS A 31 -18.61 -9.51 -5.55
C LYS A 31 -19.72 -8.94 -6.43
N THR A 32 -19.87 -9.51 -7.62
CA THR A 32 -20.98 -9.16 -8.51
C THR A 32 -22.28 -9.86 -8.08
N PRO A 33 -23.43 -9.49 -8.66
CA PRO A 33 -24.68 -10.21 -8.45
C PRO A 33 -24.59 -11.70 -8.82
N ALA A 34 -23.87 -12.05 -9.89
CA ALA A 34 -23.70 -13.43 -10.33
C ALA A 34 -22.93 -14.28 -9.31
N HIS A 35 -21.84 -13.75 -8.75
CA HIS A 35 -21.11 -14.41 -7.66
C HIS A 35 -21.97 -14.57 -6.41
N THR A 36 -22.77 -13.55 -6.07
CA THR A 36 -23.64 -13.59 -4.90
C THR A 36 -24.74 -14.65 -5.04
N GLN A 37 -25.32 -14.81 -6.24
CA GLN A 37 -26.29 -15.86 -6.53
C GLN A 37 -25.69 -17.28 -6.41
N LEU A 38 -24.48 -17.49 -6.91
CA LEU A 38 -23.78 -18.77 -6.77
C LEU A 38 -23.52 -19.10 -5.29
N THR A 39 -23.06 -18.11 -4.53
CA THR A 39 -22.80 -18.25 -3.09
C THR A 39 -24.07 -18.60 -2.32
N TYR A 40 -25.20 -17.93 -2.64
CA TYR A 40 -26.51 -18.21 -2.03
C TYR A 40 -27.02 -19.63 -2.30
N ARG A 41 -26.64 -20.20 -3.45
CA ARG A 41 -26.98 -21.57 -3.86
C ARG A 41 -25.97 -22.62 -3.41
N GLU A 42 -25.02 -22.25 -2.55
CA GLU A 42 -23.92 -23.11 -2.09
C GLU A 42 -23.06 -23.67 -3.24
N GLN A 43 -23.06 -22.99 -4.40
CA GLN A 43 -22.18 -23.31 -5.52
C GLN A 43 -20.89 -22.49 -5.42
N THR A 44 -19.74 -23.15 -5.56
CA THR A 44 -18.45 -22.46 -5.56
C THR A 44 -18.22 -21.78 -6.91
N PRO A 45 -18.11 -20.44 -6.97
CA PRO A 45 -17.82 -19.73 -8.21
C PRO A 45 -16.44 -20.14 -8.73
N VAL A 46 -16.39 -20.63 -9.97
CA VAL A 46 -15.14 -20.99 -10.65
C VAL A 46 -14.76 -19.88 -11.61
N ILE A 47 -13.58 -19.29 -11.40
CA ILE A 47 -13.03 -18.25 -12.25
C ILE A 47 -12.44 -18.93 -13.51
N THR A 48 -12.93 -18.56 -14.69
CA THR A 48 -12.45 -19.10 -15.98
C THR A 48 -11.43 -18.18 -16.64
N ARG A 49 -11.61 -16.87 -16.54
CA ARG A 49 -10.69 -15.87 -17.08
C ARG A 49 -10.64 -14.63 -16.21
N THR A 50 -9.51 -13.95 -16.22
CA THR A 50 -9.35 -12.61 -15.66
C THR A 50 -8.91 -11.66 -16.75
N VAL A 51 -9.47 -10.46 -16.77
CA VAL A 51 -9.11 -9.42 -17.73
C VAL A 51 -8.80 -8.14 -16.96
N ARG A 52 -7.62 -7.57 -17.22
CA ARG A 52 -7.20 -6.29 -16.67
C ARG A 52 -7.44 -5.17 -17.67
N PHE A 53 -7.89 -4.04 -17.16
CA PHE A 53 -8.12 -2.81 -17.89
C PHE A 53 -7.44 -1.65 -17.18
N SER A 54 -7.28 -0.55 -17.92
CA SER A 54 -6.76 0.73 -17.43
C SER A 54 -5.46 0.59 -16.64
N GLU A 55 -4.51 -0.21 -17.15
CA GLU A 55 -3.23 -0.41 -16.50
C GLU A 55 -2.37 0.84 -16.63
N GLN A 56 -2.12 1.51 -15.51
CA GLN A 56 -1.26 2.69 -15.44
C GLN A 56 -0.08 2.41 -14.52
N ARG A 57 1.08 2.92 -14.94
CA ARG A 57 2.30 2.88 -14.13
C ARG A 57 2.34 4.15 -13.31
N GLU A 58 2.42 3.94 -12.02
CA GLU A 58 2.42 5.00 -11.04
C GLU A 58 3.66 4.88 -10.14
N TRP A 59 4.03 6.01 -9.53
CA TRP A 59 5.21 6.05 -8.67
C TRP A 59 4.84 5.63 -7.26
N CYS A 60 5.50 4.58 -6.76
CA CYS A 60 5.39 4.19 -5.37
C CYS A 60 6.48 4.86 -4.55
N GLY A 61 6.08 5.50 -3.46
CA GLY A 61 7.02 6.09 -2.51
C GLY A 61 7.58 5.05 -1.56
N THR A 62 8.89 5.15 -1.26
CA THR A 62 9.49 4.62 -0.05
C THR A 62 10.26 5.76 0.62
N THR A 63 10.31 5.80 1.95
CA THR A 63 11.24 6.68 2.66
C THR A 63 12.49 5.92 3.01
N VAL A 64 13.65 6.41 2.56
CA VAL A 64 14.96 5.90 2.98
C VAL A 64 15.61 6.90 3.91
N TRP A 65 16.11 6.40 5.03
CA TRP A 65 16.83 7.19 6.02
C TRP A 65 18.30 7.33 5.61
N ALA A 66 18.70 8.53 5.15
CA ALA A 66 20.09 8.86 4.90
C ALA A 66 20.58 9.86 5.96
N LEU A 67 21.43 9.40 6.88
CA LEU A 67 22.14 10.25 7.86
C LEU A 67 21.24 11.31 8.54
N LEU A 68 20.07 10.89 9.05
CA LEU A 68 19.06 11.69 9.79
C LEU A 68 17.99 12.39 8.94
N VAL A 69 18.11 12.45 7.62
CA VAL A 69 17.07 13.05 6.76
C VAL A 69 16.25 11.93 6.11
N PRO A 70 14.91 11.92 6.28
CA PRO A 70 14.05 11.03 5.51
C PRO A 70 14.06 11.50 4.07
N ILE A 71 14.67 10.73 3.17
CA ILE A 71 14.66 11.00 1.73
C ILE A 71 13.52 10.18 1.12
N PRO A 72 12.42 10.82 0.69
CA PRO A 72 11.39 10.13 -0.08
C PRO A 72 11.97 9.75 -1.44
N LEU A 73 12.18 8.45 -1.65
CA LEU A 73 12.55 7.90 -2.94
C LEU A 73 11.27 7.44 -3.64
N LYS A 74 10.98 8.04 -4.79
CA LYS A 74 10.01 7.47 -5.72
C LYS A 74 10.66 6.26 -6.37
N LEU A 75 10.33 5.07 -5.86
CA LEU A 75 10.78 3.83 -6.47
C LEU A 75 10.00 3.58 -7.77
N PRO A 76 10.66 2.99 -8.77
CA PRO A 76 10.02 2.72 -10.04
C PRO A 76 8.94 1.64 -9.89
N VAL A 77 7.71 2.11 -10.11
CA VAL A 77 6.56 1.42 -10.71
C VAL A 77 5.72 0.54 -9.78
N CYS A 78 4.61 1.12 -9.30
CA CYS A 78 3.41 0.39 -8.95
C CYS A 78 2.40 0.43 -10.11
N HIS A 79 1.50 -0.54 -10.15
CA HIS A 79 0.44 -0.60 -11.14
C HIS A 79 -0.90 -0.27 -10.49
N SER A 80 -1.62 0.68 -11.07
CA SER A 80 -3.05 0.84 -10.86
C SER A 80 -3.78 0.15 -12.02
N TYR A 81 -4.80 -0.64 -11.73
CA TYR A 81 -5.57 -1.37 -12.72
C TYR A 81 -6.96 -1.72 -12.20
N THR A 82 -7.87 -1.96 -13.13
CA THR A 82 -9.16 -2.62 -12.84
C THR A 82 -9.10 -4.02 -13.42
N GLU A 83 -9.61 -5.01 -12.70
CA GLU A 83 -9.58 -6.42 -13.08
C GLU A 83 -10.98 -7.01 -12.92
N TYR A 84 -11.50 -7.61 -13.99
CA TYR A 84 -12.73 -8.38 -13.97
C TYR A 84 -12.39 -9.86 -14.04
N ALA A 85 -12.91 -10.62 -13.09
CA ALA A 85 -12.82 -12.07 -13.11
C ALA A 85 -14.15 -12.64 -13.56
N TYR A 86 -14.13 -13.39 -14.66
CA TYR A 86 -15.29 -14.03 -15.26
C TYR A 86 -15.34 -15.51 -14.87
N GLY A 87 -16.54 -16.06 -14.91
CA GLY A 87 -16.81 -17.47 -14.73
C GLY A 87 -18.25 -17.79 -15.10
N ASN A 88 -18.70 -19.00 -14.80
CA ASN A 88 -20.06 -19.40 -15.13
C ASN A 88 -21.05 -18.90 -14.07
N ASP A 89 -22.15 -18.31 -14.52
CA ASP A 89 -23.31 -18.01 -13.69
C ASP A 89 -24.08 -19.29 -13.32
N ILE A 90 -25.18 -19.12 -12.60
CA ILE A 90 -26.06 -20.24 -12.19
C ILE A 90 -26.65 -21.02 -13.37
N ASN A 91 -26.70 -20.43 -14.56
CA ASN A 91 -27.22 -21.02 -15.79
C ASN A 91 -26.12 -21.59 -16.69
N GLY A 92 -24.86 -21.58 -16.23
CA GLY A 92 -23.72 -22.04 -17.02
C GLY A 92 -23.28 -21.07 -18.12
N ARG A 93 -23.71 -19.80 -18.06
CA ARG A 93 -23.31 -18.74 -19.00
C ARG A 93 -22.16 -17.93 -18.43
N GLU A 94 -21.27 -17.45 -19.30
CA GLU A 94 -20.17 -16.60 -18.85
C GLU A 94 -20.70 -15.27 -18.30
N ALA A 95 -20.30 -14.95 -17.07
CA ALA A 95 -20.65 -13.73 -16.36
C ALA A 95 -19.47 -13.21 -15.53
N GLU A 96 -19.48 -11.93 -15.22
CA GLU A 96 -18.53 -11.31 -14.30
C GLU A 96 -18.85 -11.77 -12.88
N LEU A 97 -17.87 -12.35 -12.19
CA LEU A 97 -18.01 -12.86 -10.82
C LEU A 97 -17.35 -11.93 -9.80
N LEU A 98 -16.19 -11.38 -10.13
CA LEU A 98 -15.48 -10.45 -9.26
C LEU A 98 -15.08 -9.21 -10.05
N TYR A 99 -15.20 -8.07 -9.39
CA TYR A 99 -14.58 -6.83 -9.80
C TYR A 99 -13.51 -6.47 -8.80
N THR A 100 -12.31 -6.24 -9.28
CA THR A 100 -11.16 -5.87 -8.46
C THR A 100 -10.62 -4.54 -8.97
N GLN A 101 -10.40 -3.61 -8.06
CA GLN A 101 -9.76 -2.34 -8.35
C GLN A 101 -8.50 -2.24 -7.51
N GLN A 102 -7.38 -2.02 -8.18
CA GLN A 102 -6.11 -1.70 -7.55
C GLN A 102 -5.80 -0.23 -7.82
N SER A 103 -5.77 0.57 -6.77
CA SER A 103 -5.39 1.98 -6.83
C SER A 103 -4.26 2.24 -5.85
N LEU A 104 -3.44 3.25 -6.14
CA LEU A 104 -2.54 3.78 -5.13
C LEU A 104 -3.33 4.68 -4.19
N SER A 105 -3.02 4.56 -2.91
CA SER A 105 -3.48 5.53 -1.92
C SER A 105 -2.59 6.75 -2.09
N ASP A 106 -3.16 7.86 -2.54
CA ASP A 106 -2.64 9.18 -2.18
C ASP A 106 -3.37 9.52 -0.86
N PRO A 107 -2.70 9.59 0.31
CA PRO A 107 -1.36 10.14 0.51
C PRO A 107 -0.30 9.16 1.06
N PHE A 108 0.97 9.46 0.81
CA PHE A 108 2.11 8.64 1.24
C PHE A 108 2.31 8.67 2.75
N TYR A 109 2.01 7.56 3.44
CA TYR A 109 2.20 7.46 4.89
C TYR A 109 3.64 7.12 5.27
N ALA A 110 4.20 7.91 6.18
CA ALA A 110 5.50 7.68 6.75
C ALA A 110 5.44 7.73 8.27
N CYS A 111 6.02 6.72 8.90
CA CYS A 111 6.23 6.67 10.34
C CYS A 111 7.72 6.50 10.62
N GLY A 112 8.18 6.69 11.85
CA GLY A 112 9.53 6.32 12.24
C GLY A 112 10.25 7.32 13.14
N PRO A 113 11.43 6.91 13.63
CA PRO A 113 12.29 7.81 14.38
C PRO A 113 12.66 8.98 13.48
N PHE A 114 12.74 10.20 14.02
CA PHE A 114 13.05 11.43 13.27
C PHE A 114 11.96 11.98 12.34
N MET A 115 10.74 11.42 12.34
CA MET A 115 9.57 12.06 11.70
C MET A 115 9.21 13.43 12.33
N PHE A 116 9.79 13.79 13.47
CA PHE A 116 9.74 15.14 14.04
C PHE A 116 10.37 16.21 13.13
N LEU A 117 11.21 15.81 12.16
CA LEU A 117 11.70 16.69 11.10
C LEU A 117 10.71 16.82 9.94
N GLY A 118 9.70 15.95 9.87
CA GLY A 118 8.64 15.97 8.86
C GLY A 118 7.99 17.34 8.68
N PRO A 119 7.60 18.06 9.76
CA PRO A 119 7.02 19.40 9.66
C PRO A 119 7.90 20.48 9.01
N LEU A 120 9.18 20.23 8.76
CA LEU A 120 10.04 21.12 7.96
C LEU A 120 9.75 21.01 6.45
N MET A 121 9.10 19.93 6.02
CA MET A 121 8.67 19.71 4.65
C MET A 121 7.23 20.24 4.50
N HIS A 122 7.00 21.19 3.60
CA HIS A 122 5.68 21.82 3.39
C HIS A 122 4.55 20.85 3.01
N THR A 123 4.91 19.66 2.55
CA THR A 123 3.99 18.61 2.08
C THR A 123 3.68 17.57 3.16
N TYR A 124 4.28 17.66 4.35
CA TYR A 124 4.05 16.73 5.45
C TYR A 124 2.89 17.19 6.35
N ASP A 125 1.93 16.29 6.56
CA ASP A 125 0.79 16.47 7.44
C ASP A 125 0.78 15.32 8.47
N GLY A 126 1.15 15.61 9.72
CA GLY A 126 1.24 14.59 10.76
C GLY A 126 1.99 15.04 12.02
N ASN A 127 2.25 14.09 12.91
CA ASN A 127 2.94 14.33 14.17
C ASN A 127 4.43 13.96 14.08
N ALA A 128 5.14 14.06 15.20
CA ALA A 128 6.58 13.79 15.28
C ALA A 128 6.99 12.31 15.10
N LEU A 129 6.01 11.40 14.96
CA LEU A 129 6.22 9.94 14.89
C LEU A 129 5.66 9.34 13.60
N CYS A 130 4.55 9.89 13.09
CA CYS A 130 3.80 9.42 11.93
C CYS A 130 3.08 10.57 11.25
N GLY A 131 2.99 10.52 9.93
CA GLY A 131 2.25 11.47 9.12
C GLY A 131 2.12 11.01 7.69
N GLN A 132 1.54 11.87 6.87
CA GLN A 132 1.34 11.64 5.46
C GLN A 132 2.01 12.76 4.66
N PHE A 133 2.59 12.41 3.52
CA PHE A 133 3.09 13.37 2.55
C PHE A 133 2.05 13.50 1.43
N ARG A 134 1.65 14.74 1.14
CA ARG A 134 0.72 15.11 0.07
C ARG A 134 1.42 15.95 -1.00
#